data_AF-A0AAN7Z8K5-F1
#
_entry.id   AF-A0AAN7Z8K5-F1
#
_cell.length_a   1.000
_cell.length_b   1.000
_cell.length_c   1.000
_cell.angle_alpha   90.00
_cell.angle_beta   90.00
_cell.angle_gamma   90.00
#
_symmetry.space_group_name_H-M   'P 1'
#
loop_
_entity.id
_entity.type
_entity.pdbx_description
1 polymer ?
#
loop_
_entity_poly.entity_id
_entity_poly.type
_entity_poly.pdbx_seq_one_letter_code
_entity_poly.pdbx_strand_id
1 'polypeptide(L)'
;MVIPLLDRVLVQRIKAETKTAGGIFLPESSVKELNEAKVLAVGPGALGKDGQRVPMGVAQGDRVLIPQYGGSPVKVGDDEYHLFRDSDPSYLARQPFPFLLRLADMYNARILAKINE
;
A
#
# COMPACT_ATOMS: atom_id res chain seq x y z
N MET A 1 9.35 -12.59 5.09
CA MET A 1 8.22 -11.68 5.34
C MET A 1 8.65 -10.70 6.42
N VAL A 2 8.62 -9.38 6.14
CA VAL A 2 9.02 -8.35 7.12
C VAL A 2 7.79 -7.92 7.92
N ILE A 3 7.87 -8.02 9.24
CA ILE A 3 6.79 -7.63 10.15
C ILE A 3 7.18 -6.31 10.82
N PRO A 4 6.47 -5.20 10.53
CA PRO A 4 6.71 -3.94 11.20
C PRO A 4 6.26 -3.99 12.67
N LEU A 5 7.00 -3.29 13.53
CA LEU A 5 6.70 -3.20 14.97
C LEU A 5 6.02 -1.88 15.31
N LEU A 6 5.25 -1.87 16.41
CA LEU A 6 4.53 -0.70 16.93
C LEU A 6 3.55 -0.13 15.88
N ASP A 7 3.54 1.19 15.71
CA ASP A 7 2.67 1.95 14.80
C ASP A 7 3.25 2.07 13.39
N ARG A 8 4.09 1.12 12.96
CA ARG A 8 4.77 1.21 11.67
C ARG A 8 4.01 0.48 10.57
N VAL A 9 4.05 1.03 9.37
CA VAL A 9 3.43 0.50 8.16
C VAL A 9 4.50 0.29 7.11
N LEU A 10 4.56 -0.92 6.56
CA LEU A 10 5.42 -1.26 5.45
C LEU A 10 4.64 -1.11 4.13
N VAL A 11 5.15 -0.29 3.23
CA VAL A 11 4.51 -0.01 1.94
C VAL A 11 5.48 -0.21 0.78
N GLN A 12 4.90 -0.46 -0.39
CA GLN A 12 5.61 -0.51 -1.67
C GLN A 12 5.04 0.54 -2.62
N ARG A 13 5.90 1.40 -3.16
CA ARG A 13 5.50 2.42 -4.15
C ARG A 13 4.95 1.75 -5.40
N ILE A 14 3.85 2.28 -5.90
CA ILE A 14 3.28 1.83 -7.17
C ILE A 14 4.04 2.54 -8.29
N LYS A 15 4.63 1.76 -9.20
CA LYS A 15 5.30 2.31 -10.38
C LYS A 15 4.27 2.96 -11.29
N ALA A 16 4.57 4.16 -11.78
CA ALA A 16 3.73 4.81 -12.79
C ALA A 16 3.73 4.01 -14.10
N GLU A 17 2.57 3.96 -14.76
CA GLU A 17 2.45 3.37 -16.08
C GLU A 17 3.21 4.24 -17.10
N THR A 18 4.20 3.65 -17.77
CA THR A 18 4.98 4.32 -18.83
C THR A 18 4.15 4.62 -20.08
N LYS A 19 2.98 3.97 -20.20
CA LYS A 19 2.05 4.12 -21.32
C LYS A 19 0.77 4.77 -20.83
N THR A 20 0.47 5.95 -21.35
CA THR A 20 -0.82 6.62 -21.09
C THR A 20 -1.96 5.86 -21.78
N ALA A 21 -3.20 6.06 -21.30
CA ALA A 21 -4.40 5.44 -21.86
C ALA A 21 -4.61 5.71 -23.38
N GLY A 22 -3.99 6.77 -23.92
CA GLY A 22 -4.00 7.11 -25.35
C GLY A 22 -2.90 6.47 -26.18
N GLY A 23 -2.06 5.59 -25.61
CA GLY A 23 -0.98 4.91 -26.32
C GLY A 23 0.30 5.73 -26.49
N ILE A 24 0.37 6.94 -25.93
CA ILE A 24 1.57 7.79 -25.96
C ILE A 24 2.56 7.28 -24.90
N PHE A 25 3.79 7.04 -25.34
CA PHE A 25 4.91 6.65 -24.49
C PHE A 25 5.47 7.91 -23.81
N LEU A 26 5.44 7.94 -22.48
CA LEU A 26 6.09 8.99 -21.72
C LEU A 26 7.59 8.68 -21.66
N PRO A 27 8.48 9.65 -21.96
CA PRO A 27 9.91 9.46 -21.72
C PRO A 27 10.15 9.20 -20.22
N GLU A 28 11.11 8.34 -19.89
CA GLU A 28 11.38 7.91 -18.51
C GLU A 28 11.61 9.07 -17.54
N SER A 29 12.15 10.20 -18.03
CA SER A 29 12.35 11.44 -17.26
C SER A 29 11.07 12.18 -16.87
N SER A 30 9.93 11.85 -17.48
CA SER A 30 8.61 12.44 -17.20
C SER A 30 7.72 11.53 -16.34
N VAL A 31 8.21 10.35 -15.99
CA VAL A 31 7.53 9.40 -15.10
C VAL A 31 7.67 9.92 -13.68
N LYS A 32 6.72 10.75 -13.26
CA LYS A 32 6.67 11.29 -11.91
C LYS A 32 6.45 10.13 -10.94
N GLU A 33 7.27 10.03 -9.89
CA GLU A 33 7.02 9.06 -8.82
C GLU A 33 5.61 9.28 -8.28
N LEU A 34 4.78 8.25 -8.37
CA LEU A 34 3.45 8.31 -7.79
C LEU A 34 3.62 8.37 -6.28
N ASN A 35 2.91 9.31 -5.68
CA ASN A 35 2.72 9.39 -4.24
C ASN A 35 1.79 8.28 -3.73
N GLU A 36 1.61 7.19 -4.48
CA GLU A 36 0.72 6.10 -4.16
C GLU A 36 1.52 4.85 -3.85
N ALA A 37 1.14 4.18 -2.78
CA ALA A 37 1.77 2.96 -2.34
C ALA A 37 0.73 1.93 -1.91
N LYS A 38 1.11 0.65 -2.02
CA LYS A 38 0.33 -0.47 -1.51
C LYS A 38 0.88 -0.89 -0.15
N VAL A 39 -0.01 -1.06 0.83
CA VAL A 39 0.34 -1.55 2.16
C VAL A 39 0.61 -3.05 2.10
N LEU A 40 1.81 -3.46 2.51
CA LEU A 40 2.22 -4.87 2.53
C LEU A 40 2.15 -5.48 3.92
N ALA A 41 2.39 -4.69 4.96
CA ALA A 41 2.27 -5.14 6.34
C ALA A 41 1.99 -3.95 7.27
N VAL A 42 1.25 -4.21 8.34
CA VAL A 42 0.92 -3.22 9.36
C VAL A 42 1.40 -3.72 10.72
N GLY A 43 1.90 -2.79 11.52
CA GLY A 43 2.31 -3.09 12.89
C GLY A 43 1.09 -3.28 13.78
N PRO A 44 1.30 -3.79 15.01
CA PRO A 44 0.22 -4.01 15.96
C PRO A 44 -0.49 -2.73 16.47
N GLY A 45 0.04 -1.54 16.17
CA GLY A 45 -0.47 -0.27 16.69
C GLY A 45 0.43 0.36 17.75
N ALA A 46 0.26 1.68 17.94
CA ALA A 46 0.94 2.41 19.01
C ALA A 46 0.44 1.94 20.38
N LEU A 47 1.32 1.86 21.37
CA LEU A 47 0.91 1.67 22.77
C LEU A 47 0.46 3.01 23.35
N GLY A 48 -0.80 3.08 23.74
CA GLY A 48 -1.37 4.17 24.53
C GLY A 48 -0.80 4.22 25.94
N LYS A 49 -1.05 5.33 26.64
CA LYS A 49 -0.59 5.53 28.03
C LYS A 49 -1.26 4.58 29.03
N ASP A 50 -2.38 4.02 28.65
CA ASP A 50 -3.17 3.02 29.38
C ASP A 50 -2.73 1.59 29.10
N GLY A 51 -1.69 1.38 28.27
CA GLY A 51 -1.23 0.07 27.84
C GLY A 51 -2.10 -0.58 26.76
N GLN A 52 -3.17 0.09 26.31
CA GLN A 52 -3.98 -0.40 25.20
C GLN A 52 -3.32 -0.01 23.87
N ARG A 53 -3.53 -0.83 22.84
CA ARG A 53 -3.04 -0.53 21.50
C ARG A 53 -4.03 0.37 20.77
N VAL A 54 -3.53 1.45 20.19
CA VAL A 54 -4.29 2.27 19.25
C VAL A 54 -4.37 1.48 17.94
N PRO A 55 -5.58 1.18 17.44
CA PRO A 55 -5.73 0.46 16.19
C PRO A 55 -5.17 1.29 15.02
N MET A 56 -4.52 0.60 14.08
CA MET A 56 -3.97 1.21 12.87
C MET A 56 -5.08 1.71 11.96
N GLY A 57 -4.88 2.86 11.32
CA GLY A 57 -5.83 3.43 10.34
C GLY A 57 -5.87 2.72 8.99
N VAL A 58 -4.92 1.82 8.73
CA VAL A 58 -4.72 1.13 7.45
C VAL A 58 -4.61 -0.38 7.65
N ALA A 59 -5.00 -1.14 6.62
CA ALA A 59 -4.88 -2.60 6.60
C ALA A 59 -3.94 -3.07 5.49
N GLN A 60 -3.44 -4.30 5.61
CA GLN A 60 -2.70 -4.96 4.53
C GLN A 60 -3.55 -5.00 3.25
N GLY A 61 -2.95 -4.62 2.13
CA GLY A 61 -3.60 -4.56 0.83
C GLY A 61 -4.22 -3.21 0.48
N ASP A 62 -4.35 -2.28 1.44
CA ASP A 62 -4.89 -0.96 1.16
C ASP A 62 -3.94 -0.14 0.26
N ARG A 63 -4.52 0.75 -0.55
CA ARG A 63 -3.79 1.74 -1.34
C ARG A 63 -3.82 3.07 -0.58
N VAL A 64 -2.64 3.61 -0.33
CA VAL A 64 -2.44 4.81 0.50
C VAL A 64 -1.64 5.84 -0.26
N LEU A 65 -1.88 7.12 0.05
CA LEU A 65 -0.98 8.17 -0.39
C LEU A 65 0.16 8.32 0.62
N ILE A 66 1.38 8.44 0.09
CA ILE A 66 2.60 8.67 0.85
C ILE A 66 3.28 9.94 0.34
N PRO A 67 3.99 10.67 1.21
CA PRO A 67 4.79 11.80 0.77
C PRO A 67 5.88 11.37 -0.23
N GLN A 68 6.33 12.32 -1.05
CA GLN A 68 7.44 12.12 -1.98
C GLN A 68 8.73 11.74 -1.26
N TYR A 69 8.90 12.27 -0.04
CA TYR A 69 10.10 12.11 0.76
C TYR A 69 9.75 11.62 2.16
N GLY A 70 10.72 11.01 2.81
CA GLY A 70 10.56 10.45 4.15
C GLY A 70 10.28 8.95 4.14
N GLY A 71 10.06 8.43 5.34
CA GLY A 71 10.05 6.99 5.58
C GLY A 71 11.46 6.40 5.61
N SER A 72 11.60 5.27 6.27
CA SER A 72 12.87 4.53 6.29
C SER A 72 12.89 3.54 5.13
N PRO A 73 13.88 3.61 4.23
CA PRO A 73 13.99 2.61 3.16
C PRO A 73 14.37 1.25 3.77
N VAL A 74 13.69 0.20 3.31
CA VAL A 74 13.94 -1.18 3.71
C VAL A 74 14.12 -1.98 2.43
N LYS A 75 15.30 -2.55 2.22
CA LYS A 75 15.57 -3.47 1.10
C LYS A 75 15.44 -4.90 1.59
N VAL A 76 14.68 -5.72 0.87
CA VAL A 76 14.55 -7.15 1.15
C VAL A 76 14.74 -7.90 -0.16
N GLY A 77 15.92 -8.49 -0.34
CA GLY A 77 16.33 -9.00 -1.65
C GLY A 77 16.49 -7.85 -2.65
N ASP A 78 15.83 -7.97 -3.80
CA ASP A 78 15.87 -6.99 -4.88
C ASP A 78 14.75 -5.94 -4.80
N ASP A 79 13.81 -6.12 -3.87
CA ASP A 79 12.68 -5.21 -3.72
C ASP A 79 12.97 -4.09 -2.71
N GLU A 80 12.57 -2.87 -3.08
CA GLU A 80 12.62 -1.69 -2.23
C GLU A 80 11.27 -1.38 -1.61
N TYR A 81 11.27 -1.27 -0.28
CA TYR A 81 10.10 -0.94 0.53
C TYR A 81 10.36 0.31 1.34
N HIS A 82 9.29 0.95 1.79
CA HIS A 82 9.37 2.10 2.66
C HIS A 82 8.58 1.83 3.94
N LEU A 83 9.19 2.18 5.06
CA LEU A 83 8.59 2.06 6.38
C LEU A 83 8.16 3.43 6.87
N PHE A 84 6.89 3.55 7.21
CA PHE A 84 6.26 4.78 7.67
C PHE A 84 5.61 4.58 9.04
N ARG A 85 5.23 5.67 9.72
CA ARG A 85 4.48 5.62 10.99
C ARG A 85 3.05 6.06 10.76
N ASP A 86 2.07 5.33 11.28
CA ASP A 86 0.65 5.69 11.17
C ASP A 86 0.33 7.08 11.76
N SER A 87 1.16 7.54 12.70
CA SER A 87 1.03 8.84 13.38
C SER A 87 1.42 10.06 12.55
N ASP A 88 2.02 9.89 11.37
CA ASP A 88 2.38 11.05 10.52
C ASP A 88 1.11 11.59 9.82
N PRO A 89 0.80 12.89 9.99
CA PRO A 89 -0.39 13.50 9.40
C PRO A 89 -0.36 13.57 7.87
N SER A 90 0.78 13.28 7.25
CA SER A 90 0.94 13.29 5.78
C SER A 90 0.39 12.03 5.08
N TYR A 91 -0.01 10.98 5.82
CA TYR A 91 -0.73 9.82 5.27
C TYR A 91 -2.22 10.11 5.17
N LEU A 92 -2.64 10.78 4.10
CA LEU A 92 -4.06 10.98 3.82
C LEU A 92 -4.58 9.95 2.83
N ALA A 93 -5.70 9.35 3.20
CA ALA A 93 -6.58 8.52 2.39
C ALA A 93 -6.08 7.11 2.09
N ARG A 94 -6.60 6.16 2.88
CA ARG A 94 -7.12 4.91 2.33
C ARG A 94 -8.02 5.28 1.15
N GLN A 95 -7.55 5.07 -0.07
CA GLN A 95 -8.46 5.10 -1.22
C GLN A 95 -9.34 3.86 -1.06
N PRO A 96 -10.67 3.98 -0.82
CA PRO A 96 -11.51 2.81 -0.89
C PRO A 96 -11.35 2.23 -2.29
N PHE A 97 -10.92 0.97 -2.39
CA PHE A 97 -10.96 0.27 -3.67
C PHE A 97 -12.34 0.50 -4.29
N PRO A 98 -12.43 0.92 -5.57
CA PRO A 98 -13.72 1.08 -6.21
C PRO A 98 -14.47 -0.24 -6.05
N PHE A 99 -15.65 -0.18 -5.43
CA PHE A 99 -16.47 -1.32 -5.03
C PHE A 99 -16.65 -2.35 -6.16
N LEU A 100 -16.64 -1.88 -7.41
CA LEU A 100 -16.73 -2.68 -8.63
C LEU A 100 -15.53 -3.60 -8.87
N LEU A 101 -14.31 -3.20 -8.52
CA LEU A 101 -13.12 -4.05 -8.69
C LEU A 101 -13.11 -5.21 -7.68
N ARG A 102 -13.58 -4.94 -6.46
CA ARG A 102 -13.78 -5.96 -5.42
C ARG A 102 -14.81 -7.01 -5.82
N LEU A 103 -15.87 -6.61 -6.53
CA LEU A 103 -16.87 -7.54 -7.08
C LEU A 103 -16.28 -8.43 -8.17
N ALA A 104 -15.42 -7.89 -9.04
CA ALA A 104 -14.75 -8.67 -10.08
C ALA A 104 -13.78 -9.71 -9.49
N ASP A 105 -12.98 -9.32 -8.48
CA ASP A 105 -12.09 -10.25 -7.76
C ASP A 105 -12.90 -11.33 -7.03
N MET A 106 -14.03 -10.95 -6.40
CA MET A 106 -14.91 -11.88 -5.70
C MET A 106 -15.63 -12.84 -6.66
N TYR A 107 -16.00 -12.36 -7.84
CA TYR A 107 -16.59 -13.18 -8.91
C TYR A 107 -15.58 -14.18 -9.47
N ASN A 108 -14.36 -13.74 -9.77
CA ASN A 108 -13.30 -14.60 -10.29
C ASN A 108 -12.86 -15.65 -9.26
N ALA A 109 -12.71 -15.28 -7.98
CA ALA A 109 -12.40 -16.22 -6.92
C ALA A 109 -13.48 -17.31 -6.76
N ARG A 110 -14.76 -16.95 -6.94
CA ARG A 110 -15.88 -17.88 -6.82
C ARG A 110 -16.00 -18.82 -8.03
N ILE A 111 -15.60 -18.37 -9.22
CA ILE A 111 -15.50 -19.24 -10.41
C ILE A 111 -14.35 -20.24 -10.23
N LEU A 112 -13.17 -19.77 -9.82
CA LEU A 112 -12.01 -20.65 -9.64
C LEU A 112 -12.23 -21.71 -8.55
N ALA A 113 -12.94 -21.37 -7.47
CA ALA A 113 -13.32 -22.34 -6.44
C ALA A 113 -14.25 -23.44 -6.96
N LYS A 114 -15.08 -23.13 -7.98
CA LYS A 114 -16.06 -24.06 -8.55
C LYS A 114 -15.51 -24.91 -9.70
N ILE A 115 -14.31 -24.58 -10.21
CA ILE A 115 -13.62 -25.34 -11.26
C ILE A 115 -12.67 -26.40 -10.65
N ASN A 116 -12.27 -26.23 -9.39
CA ASN A 116 -11.40 -27.17 -8.65
C ASN A 116 -12.17 -28.16 -7.75
N GLU A 117 -13.50 -28.22 -7.85
CA GLU A 117 -14.37 -29.30 -7.32
C GLU A 117 -14.77 -30.25 -8.44
#